data_AF-A0A060SX00-F1
#
_entry.id   AF-A0A060SX00-F1
#
_cell.length_a   1.000
_cell.length_b   1.000
_cell.length_c   1.000
_cell.angle_alpha   90.00
_cell.angle_beta   90.00
_cell.angle_gamma   90.00
#
_symmetry.space_group_name_H-M   'P 1'
#
loop_
_entity.id
_entity.type
_entity.pdbx_description
1 polymer ?
#
loop_
_entity_poly.entity_id
_entity_poly.type
_entity_poly.pdbx_seq_one_letter_code
_entity_poly.pdbx_strand_id
1 'polypeptide(L)'
;MSSTAPSHTLPFAFARAMSPVIAAQQQAFPKEDPAAVALRVRREAYSKAISITDLIFTIPSNYRDVLAPVVRKTADHAEKLANAQASLRKLESALADGHPPSHLLLKTPELQGCKEFREEGGLETVNNSIRESVQAAQTAVVKAAIAGKKAEVDLLRGRLDNAYLFIAYKDAVTSRFVQVREQNKVPTLKYVDNDGTSVAVNLSTDVTVEGWQTNPAIITEYNDLIIDLTSIAARAIAIINQRESAMQIKIEKKKQVEKSADI
;
A
#
# COMPACT_ATOMS: atom_id res chain seq x y z
N MET A 1 47.91 4.27 -7.78
CA MET A 1 46.63 4.69 -8.38
C MET A 1 45.54 4.49 -7.35
N SER A 2 45.17 5.56 -6.64
CA SER A 2 44.17 5.50 -5.55
C SER A 2 42.81 5.87 -6.13
N SER A 3 41.89 4.91 -6.14
CA SER A 3 40.50 5.09 -6.58
C SER A 3 39.69 5.66 -5.41
N THR A 4 39.43 6.96 -5.41
CA THR A 4 38.49 7.61 -4.50
C THR A 4 37.06 7.14 -4.81
N ALA A 5 36.45 6.38 -3.91
CA ALA A 5 35.06 5.99 -4.00
C ALA A 5 34.13 7.22 -3.90
N PRO A 6 33.02 7.28 -4.65
CA PRO A 6 32.06 8.37 -4.55
C PRO A 6 31.38 8.35 -3.16
N SER A 7 31.39 9.49 -2.48
CA SER A 7 30.68 9.68 -1.21
C SER A 7 29.17 9.74 -1.47
N HIS A 8 28.47 8.65 -1.15
CA HIS A 8 27.01 8.63 -1.19
C HIS A 8 26.44 9.49 -0.06
N THR A 9 25.92 10.66 -0.41
CA THR A 9 25.28 11.59 0.51
C THR A 9 23.83 11.16 0.73
N LEU A 10 23.54 10.63 1.91
CA LEU A 10 22.17 10.41 2.37
C LEU A 10 21.54 11.76 2.71
N PRO A 11 20.25 12.01 2.38
CA PRO A 11 19.56 13.21 2.85
C PRO A 11 19.64 13.36 4.38
N PHE A 12 19.87 14.58 4.84
CA PHE A 12 20.16 14.92 6.25
C PHE A 12 19.15 14.38 7.28
N ALA A 13 17.89 14.17 6.88
CA ALA A 13 16.86 13.57 7.74
C ALA A 13 17.02 12.04 7.92
N PHE A 14 17.56 11.34 6.92
CA PHE A 14 17.90 9.91 7.00
C PHE A 14 19.23 9.66 7.72
N ALA A 15 20.19 10.56 7.55
CA ALA A 15 21.53 10.42 8.14
C ALA A 15 21.49 10.33 9.67
N ARG A 16 20.67 11.14 10.36
CA ARG A 16 20.64 11.14 11.83
C ARG A 16 20.01 9.90 12.48
N ALA A 17 19.04 9.24 11.84
CA ALA A 17 18.36 8.09 12.42
C ALA A 17 19.02 6.74 12.09
N MET A 18 19.71 6.64 10.95
CA MET A 18 20.26 5.36 10.45
C MET A 18 21.80 5.29 10.48
N SER A 19 22.51 6.39 10.80
CA SER A 19 23.99 6.44 10.83
C SER A 19 24.65 5.31 11.65
N PRO A 20 24.15 4.90 12.83
CA PRO A 20 24.76 3.79 13.57
C PRO A 20 24.57 2.43 12.89
N VAL A 21 23.42 2.20 12.25
CA VAL A 21 23.10 0.93 11.57
C VAL A 21 23.90 0.77 10.28
N ILE A 22 24.11 1.86 9.55
CA ILE A 22 24.92 1.88 8.32
C ILE A 22 26.39 1.61 8.66
N ALA A 23 26.92 2.31 9.67
CA ALA A 23 28.29 2.10 10.13
C ALA A 23 28.50 0.65 10.62
N ALA A 24 27.56 0.11 11.40
CA ALA A 24 27.61 -1.27 11.87
C ALA A 24 27.52 -2.30 10.72
N GLN A 25 26.67 -2.07 9.71
CA GLN A 25 26.56 -2.97 8.57
C GLN A 25 27.77 -2.90 7.62
N GLN A 26 28.36 -1.73 7.40
CA GLN A 26 29.60 -1.60 6.62
C GLN A 26 30.79 -2.26 7.33
N GLN A 27 30.83 -2.20 8.67
CA GLN A 27 31.83 -2.93 9.46
C GLN A 27 31.60 -4.44 9.43
N ALA A 28 30.35 -4.90 9.45
CA ALA A 28 30.01 -6.33 9.39
C ALA A 28 30.24 -6.94 7.99
N PHE A 29 30.09 -6.15 6.92
CA PHE A 29 30.19 -6.61 5.53
C PHE A 29 31.15 -5.72 4.69
N PRO A 30 32.46 -5.74 4.99
CA PRO A 30 33.43 -4.80 4.39
C PRO A 30 33.72 -5.04 2.90
N LYS A 31 33.27 -6.17 2.32
CA LYS A 31 33.43 -6.52 0.90
C LYS A 31 32.17 -6.32 0.06
N GLU A 32 31.07 -5.91 0.67
CA GLU A 32 29.78 -5.74 0.00
C GLU A 32 29.71 -4.38 -0.71
N ASP A 33 29.04 -4.32 -1.86
CA ASP A 33 28.83 -3.07 -2.60
C ASP A 33 28.09 -2.04 -1.72
N PRO A 34 28.66 -0.84 -1.48
CA PRO A 34 28.01 0.21 -0.69
C PRO A 34 26.58 0.52 -1.11
N ALA A 35 26.27 0.44 -2.41
CA ALA A 35 24.92 0.69 -2.92
C ALA A 35 23.92 -0.39 -2.47
N ALA A 36 24.33 -1.65 -2.45
CA ALA A 36 23.53 -2.76 -1.96
C ALA A 36 23.25 -2.65 -0.45
N VAL A 37 24.25 -2.23 0.33
CA VAL A 37 24.09 -1.95 1.77
C VAL A 37 23.09 -0.82 1.99
N ALA A 38 23.22 0.29 1.26
CA ALA A 38 22.30 1.43 1.37
C ALA A 38 20.85 1.03 1.03
N LEU A 39 20.64 0.26 -0.03
CA LEU A 39 19.33 -0.27 -0.40
C LEU A 39 18.72 -1.14 0.72
N ARG A 40 19.51 -2.06 1.29
CA ARG A 40 19.07 -2.93 2.40
C ARG A 40 18.64 -2.12 3.61
N VAL A 41 19.43 -1.11 3.98
CA VAL A 41 19.16 -0.22 5.10
C VAL A 41 17.86 0.55 4.91
N ARG A 42 17.61 1.11 3.71
CA ARG A 42 16.34 1.80 3.41
C ARG A 42 15.16 0.85 3.48
N ARG A 43 15.26 -0.33 2.88
CA ARG A 43 14.20 -1.35 2.89
C ARG A 43 13.89 -1.86 4.30
N GLU A 44 14.92 -1.99 5.14
CA GLU A 44 14.76 -2.34 6.54
C GLU A 44 13.98 -1.26 7.31
N ALA A 45 14.24 0.02 7.02
CA ALA A 45 13.49 1.13 7.62
C ALA A 45 11.99 1.05 7.25
N TYR A 46 11.66 0.77 5.98
CA TYR A 46 10.27 0.55 5.56
C TYR A 46 9.66 -0.66 6.28
N SER A 47 10.38 -1.78 6.32
CA SER A 47 9.93 -3.02 6.97
C SER A 47 9.58 -2.83 8.45
N LYS A 48 10.32 -1.97 9.15
CA LYS A 48 10.11 -1.66 10.57
C LYS A 48 8.97 -0.68 10.84
N ALA A 49 8.44 0.00 9.83
CA ALA A 49 7.34 0.94 10.02
C ALA A 49 6.07 0.20 10.49
N ILE A 50 5.52 0.58 11.66
CA ILE A 50 4.38 -0.10 12.29
C ILE A 50 3.05 0.54 11.86
N SER A 51 3.05 1.85 11.60
CA SER A 51 1.89 2.58 11.09
C SER A 51 2.14 3.21 9.72
N ILE A 52 1.06 3.57 9.02
CA ILE A 52 1.14 4.30 7.75
C ILE A 52 1.83 5.66 7.94
N THR A 53 1.60 6.31 9.08
CA THR A 53 2.25 7.57 9.44
C THR A 53 3.76 7.37 9.58
N ASP A 54 4.20 6.33 10.29
CA ASP A 54 5.62 6.00 10.43
C ASP A 54 6.26 5.70 9.08
N LEU A 55 5.56 4.95 8.23
CA LEU A 55 6.02 4.65 6.87
C LEU A 55 6.22 5.93 6.06
N ILE A 56 5.30 6.89 6.14
CA ILE A 56 5.46 8.20 5.48
C ILE A 56 6.67 8.96 6.05
N PHE A 57 6.94 8.86 7.35
CA PHE A 57 8.13 9.47 7.95
C PHE A 57 9.44 8.84 7.48
N THR A 58 9.44 7.58 7.05
CA THR A 58 10.60 6.96 6.42
C THR A 58 10.84 7.39 4.97
N ILE A 59 9.97 8.22 4.35
CA ILE A 59 10.18 8.73 2.98
C ILE A 59 11.07 9.99 3.04
N PRO A 60 11.96 10.24 2.03
CA PRO A 60 12.78 11.44 2.00
C PRO A 60 11.93 12.71 2.05
N SER A 61 12.40 13.70 2.82
CA SER A 61 11.62 14.90 3.16
C SER A 61 11.14 15.67 1.94
N ASN A 62 11.92 15.67 0.85
CA ASN A 62 11.61 16.38 -0.39
C ASN A 62 10.39 15.83 -1.14
N TYR A 63 10.04 14.56 -0.90
CA TYR A 63 8.98 13.83 -1.58
C TYR A 63 7.84 13.39 -0.64
N ARG A 64 7.99 13.61 0.67
CA ARG A 64 7.06 13.10 1.67
C ARG A 64 5.65 13.67 1.48
N ASP A 65 5.56 14.96 1.21
CA ASP A 65 4.30 15.68 0.99
C ASP A 65 3.52 15.14 -0.21
N VAL A 66 4.21 14.87 -1.33
CA VAL A 66 3.60 14.35 -2.56
C VAL A 66 3.28 12.86 -2.48
N LEU A 67 4.09 12.07 -1.76
CA LEU A 67 3.88 10.62 -1.62
C LEU A 67 2.88 10.26 -0.52
N ALA A 68 2.79 11.04 0.56
CA ALA A 68 1.85 10.80 1.65
C ALA A 68 0.41 10.53 1.20
N PRO A 69 -0.22 11.33 0.32
CA PRO A 69 -1.59 11.05 -0.14
C PRO A 69 -1.68 9.76 -0.95
N VAL A 70 -0.64 9.42 -1.74
CA VAL A 70 -0.62 8.17 -2.53
C VAL A 70 -0.53 6.96 -1.62
N VAL A 71 0.35 7.00 -0.61
CA VAL A 71 0.49 5.93 0.40
C VAL A 71 -0.79 5.72 1.18
N ARG A 72 -1.46 6.80 1.62
CA ARG A 72 -2.75 6.71 2.31
C ARG A 72 -3.82 6.09 1.41
N LYS A 73 -3.90 6.50 0.15
CA LYS A 73 -4.85 5.92 -0.82
C LYS A 73 -4.62 4.42 -1.03
N THR A 74 -3.37 3.97 -1.06
CA THR A 74 -3.03 2.54 -1.11
C THR A 74 -3.51 1.80 0.14
N ALA A 75 -3.31 2.38 1.32
CA ALA A 75 -3.82 1.82 2.57
C ALA A 75 -5.36 1.73 2.57
N ASP A 76 -6.05 2.78 2.12
CA ASP A 76 -7.52 2.80 1.99
C ASP A 76 -8.02 1.71 1.03
N HIS A 77 -7.31 1.47 -0.08
CA HIS A 77 -7.66 0.38 -1.00
C HIS A 77 -7.44 -1.00 -0.38
N ALA A 78 -6.37 -1.18 0.40
CA ALA A 78 -6.13 -2.43 1.13
C ALA A 78 -7.21 -2.70 2.19
N GLU A 79 -7.64 -1.68 2.93
CA GLU A 79 -8.72 -1.81 3.92
C GLU A 79 -10.05 -2.17 3.25
N LYS A 80 -10.38 -1.48 2.16
CA LYS A 80 -11.58 -1.80 1.35
C LYS A 80 -11.54 -3.22 0.81
N LEU A 81 -10.37 -3.69 0.35
CA LEU A 81 -10.21 -5.06 -0.14
C LEU A 81 -10.48 -6.08 0.97
N ALA A 82 -9.90 -5.88 2.16
CA ALA A 82 -10.12 -6.77 3.29
C ALA A 82 -11.60 -6.84 3.70
N ASN A 83 -12.27 -5.69 3.76
CA ASN A 83 -13.70 -5.59 4.05
C ASN A 83 -14.58 -6.26 2.97
N ALA A 84 -14.24 -6.08 1.70
CA ALA A 84 -14.93 -6.72 0.58
C ALA A 84 -14.76 -8.25 0.63
N GLN A 85 -13.55 -8.75 0.91
CA GLN A 85 -13.29 -10.18 1.08
C GLN A 85 -14.04 -10.78 2.27
N ALA A 86 -14.07 -10.09 3.41
CA ALA A 86 -14.85 -10.53 4.57
C ALA A 86 -16.35 -10.60 4.26
N SER A 87 -16.88 -9.61 3.54
CA SER A 87 -18.28 -9.58 3.11
C SER A 87 -18.61 -10.69 2.12
N LEU A 88 -17.71 -10.96 1.17
CA LEU A 88 -17.83 -12.07 0.23
C LEU A 88 -17.90 -13.41 0.96
N ARG A 89 -17.00 -13.68 1.91
CA ARG A 89 -17.02 -14.92 2.71
C ARG A 89 -18.34 -15.10 3.47
N LYS A 90 -18.90 -14.02 4.02
CA LYS A 90 -20.21 -14.06 4.70
C LYS A 90 -21.34 -14.43 3.74
N LEU A 91 -21.33 -13.87 2.53
CA LEU A 91 -22.34 -14.21 1.51
C LEU A 91 -22.21 -15.65 1.02
N GLU A 92 -20.99 -16.14 0.83
CA GLU A 92 -20.71 -17.52 0.43
C GLU A 92 -21.14 -18.51 1.53
N SER A 93 -20.88 -18.20 2.81
CA SER A 93 -21.40 -18.99 3.95
C SER A 93 -22.93 -18.97 3.99
N ALA A 94 -23.54 -17.79 3.90
CA ALA A 94 -25.00 -17.65 3.95
C ALA A 94 -25.72 -18.43 2.85
N LEU A 95 -25.12 -18.52 1.66
CA LEU A 95 -25.64 -19.34 0.56
C LEU A 95 -25.52 -20.84 0.87
N ALA A 96 -24.40 -21.28 1.47
CA ALA A 96 -24.20 -22.68 1.85
C ALA A 96 -25.12 -23.10 3.01
N ASP A 97 -25.33 -22.22 3.97
CA ASP A 97 -26.20 -22.44 5.13
C ASP A 97 -27.69 -22.33 4.77
N GLY A 98 -28.04 -21.83 3.58
CA GLY A 98 -29.42 -21.58 3.15
C GLY A 98 -30.12 -20.43 3.87
N HIS A 99 -29.37 -19.62 4.63
CA HIS A 99 -29.88 -18.50 5.42
C HIS A 99 -29.34 -17.17 4.86
N PRO A 100 -30.00 -16.58 3.87
CA PRO A 100 -29.53 -15.35 3.25
C PRO A 100 -29.56 -14.16 4.24
N PRO A 101 -28.67 -13.17 4.06
CA PRO A 101 -28.66 -11.99 4.93
C PRO A 101 -29.98 -11.21 4.87
N SER A 102 -30.33 -10.55 5.98
CA SER A 102 -31.61 -9.85 6.13
C SER A 102 -31.90 -8.80 5.04
N HIS A 103 -30.86 -8.08 4.59
CA HIS A 103 -30.98 -7.07 3.54
C HIS A 103 -31.19 -7.64 2.13
N LEU A 104 -31.04 -8.97 1.95
CA LEU A 104 -31.31 -9.67 0.70
C LEU A 104 -32.54 -10.58 0.78
N LEU A 105 -33.22 -10.64 1.93
CA LEU A 105 -34.41 -11.47 2.10
C LEU A 105 -35.59 -10.94 1.27
N LEU A 106 -36.13 -11.81 0.43
CA LEU A 106 -37.37 -11.59 -0.29
C LEU A 106 -38.55 -11.97 0.60
N LYS A 107 -39.59 -11.13 0.59
CA LYS A 107 -40.83 -11.42 1.30
C LYS A 107 -41.67 -12.40 0.48
N THR A 108 -42.05 -13.52 1.09
CA THR A 108 -43.01 -14.44 0.48
C THR A 108 -44.43 -13.86 0.58
N PRO A 109 -45.13 -13.64 -0.55
CA PRO A 109 -46.53 -13.27 -0.51
C PRO A 109 -47.39 -14.49 -0.16
N GLU A 110 -48.47 -14.26 0.60
CA GLU A 110 -49.45 -15.30 0.94
C GLU A 110 -50.77 -14.95 0.28
N LEU A 111 -51.34 -15.89 -0.48
CA LEU A 111 -52.66 -15.72 -1.05
C LEU A 111 -53.73 -16.06 -0.02
N GLN A 112 -54.80 -15.27 -0.01
CA GLN A 112 -56.00 -15.56 0.75
C GLN A 112 -57.04 -16.18 -0.19
N GLY A 113 -57.42 -17.43 0.09
CA GLY A 113 -58.48 -18.13 -0.65
C GLY A 113 -59.85 -18.00 0.02
N CYS A 114 -60.92 -18.13 -0.77
CA CYS A 114 -62.26 -18.38 -0.24
C CYS A 114 -62.30 -19.72 0.54
N LYS A 115 -63.37 -19.94 1.31
CA LYS A 115 -63.46 -21.07 2.25
C LYS A 115 -63.46 -22.41 1.50
N GLU A 116 -64.20 -22.48 0.41
CA GLU A 116 -64.35 -23.65 -0.45
C GLU A 116 -63.00 -24.08 -1.05
N PHE A 117 -62.22 -23.11 -1.53
CA PHE A 117 -60.89 -23.35 -2.11
C PHE A 117 -59.83 -23.74 -1.07
N ARG A 118 -60.05 -23.39 0.20
CA ARG A 118 -59.22 -23.87 1.32
C ARG A 118 -59.55 -25.31 1.69
N GLU A 119 -60.83 -25.66 1.74
CA GLU A 119 -61.29 -27.00 2.10
C GLU A 119 -60.89 -28.06 1.06
N GLU A 120 -60.85 -27.68 -0.22
CA GLU A 120 -60.36 -28.55 -1.31
C GLU A 120 -58.82 -28.65 -1.41
N GLY A 121 -58.07 -27.93 -0.55
CA GLY A 121 -56.60 -27.98 -0.51
C GLY A 121 -55.88 -27.20 -1.63
N GLY A 122 -56.60 -26.64 -2.60
CA GLY A 122 -56.04 -25.89 -3.73
C GLY A 122 -55.23 -24.66 -3.30
N LEU A 123 -55.61 -24.00 -2.19
CA LEU A 123 -54.86 -22.86 -1.66
C LEU A 123 -53.43 -23.22 -1.22
N GLU A 124 -53.26 -24.37 -0.56
CA GLU A 124 -51.95 -24.80 -0.06
C GLU A 124 -51.01 -25.15 -1.22
N THR A 125 -51.53 -25.79 -2.26
CA THR A 125 -50.76 -26.08 -3.49
C THR A 125 -50.23 -24.80 -4.14
N VAL A 126 -51.06 -23.77 -4.28
CA VAL A 126 -50.64 -22.50 -4.88
C VAL A 126 -49.66 -21.76 -3.98
N ASN A 127 -49.90 -21.70 -2.67
CA ASN A 127 -48.97 -21.08 -1.71
C ASN A 127 -47.61 -21.79 -1.69
N ASN A 128 -47.57 -23.12 -1.83
CA ASN A 128 -46.31 -23.86 -1.96
C ASN A 128 -45.57 -23.54 -3.25
N SER A 129 -46.26 -23.46 -4.39
CA SER A 129 -45.65 -23.04 -5.66
C SER A 129 -45.07 -21.61 -5.59
N ILE A 130 -45.74 -20.71 -4.88
CA ILE A 130 -45.25 -19.35 -4.61
C ILE A 130 -43.99 -19.40 -3.72
N ARG A 131 -44.01 -20.17 -2.62
CA ARG A 131 -42.83 -20.35 -1.73
C ARG A 131 -41.62 -20.87 -2.50
N GLU A 132 -41.80 -21.89 -3.35
CA GLU A 132 -40.75 -22.44 -4.21
C GLU A 132 -40.19 -21.39 -5.18
N SER A 133 -41.06 -20.62 -5.82
CA SER A 133 -40.67 -19.55 -6.75
C SER A 133 -39.87 -18.45 -6.04
N VAL A 134 -40.30 -18.04 -4.85
CA VAL A 134 -39.59 -17.05 -4.02
C VAL A 134 -38.24 -17.60 -3.56
N GLN A 135 -38.15 -18.87 -3.17
CA GLN A 135 -36.89 -19.50 -2.78
C GLN A 135 -35.89 -19.58 -3.94
N ALA A 136 -36.36 -19.88 -5.16
CA ALA A 136 -35.54 -19.87 -6.36
C ALA A 136 -35.02 -18.45 -6.67
N ALA A 137 -35.91 -17.44 -6.61
CA ALA A 137 -35.54 -16.04 -6.79
C ALA A 137 -34.55 -15.57 -5.72
N GLN A 138 -34.76 -15.95 -4.46
CA GLN A 138 -33.88 -15.64 -3.33
C GLN A 138 -32.46 -16.16 -3.57
N THR A 139 -32.35 -17.40 -4.04
CA THR A 139 -31.07 -18.02 -4.38
C THR A 139 -30.38 -17.28 -5.53
N ALA A 140 -31.14 -16.88 -6.56
CA ALA A 140 -30.61 -16.11 -7.69
C ALA A 140 -30.08 -14.73 -7.26
N VAL A 141 -30.82 -14.01 -6.40
CA VAL A 141 -30.40 -12.70 -5.85
C VAL A 141 -29.10 -12.82 -5.07
N VAL A 142 -28.96 -13.84 -4.20
CA VAL A 142 -27.73 -14.05 -3.42
C VAL A 142 -26.55 -14.40 -4.34
N LYS A 143 -26.75 -15.24 -5.35
CA LYS A 143 -25.71 -15.54 -6.35
C LYS A 143 -25.26 -14.30 -7.11
N ALA A 144 -26.21 -13.43 -7.52
CA ALA A 144 -25.89 -12.16 -8.16
C ALA A 144 -25.10 -11.22 -7.24
N ALA A 145 -25.48 -11.14 -5.95
CA ALA A 145 -24.75 -10.35 -4.96
C ALA A 145 -23.32 -10.87 -4.75
N ILE A 146 -23.12 -12.20 -4.71
CA ILE A 146 -21.79 -12.81 -4.66
C ILE A 146 -20.98 -12.43 -5.91
N ALA A 147 -21.56 -12.53 -7.11
CA ALA A 147 -20.88 -12.16 -8.34
C ALA A 147 -20.45 -10.67 -8.35
N GLY A 148 -21.33 -9.78 -7.90
CA GLY A 148 -21.02 -8.36 -7.73
C GLY A 148 -19.88 -8.12 -6.75
N LYS A 149 -19.88 -8.82 -5.61
CA LYS A 149 -18.78 -8.74 -4.63
C LYS A 149 -17.47 -9.35 -5.14
N LYS A 150 -17.49 -10.40 -5.97
CA LYS A 150 -16.29 -10.92 -6.65
C LYS A 150 -15.68 -9.86 -7.56
N ALA A 151 -16.50 -9.22 -8.39
CA ALA A 151 -16.05 -8.15 -9.27
C ALA A 151 -15.43 -6.96 -8.50
N GLU A 152 -16.03 -6.57 -7.36
CA GLU A 152 -15.47 -5.53 -6.49
C GLU A 152 -14.10 -5.94 -5.91
N VAL A 153 -13.95 -7.18 -5.46
CA VAL A 153 -12.67 -7.72 -4.96
C VAL A 153 -11.61 -7.69 -6.07
N ASP A 154 -11.96 -8.09 -7.29
CA ASP A 154 -11.03 -8.11 -8.41
C ASP A 154 -10.61 -6.69 -8.85
N LEU A 155 -11.55 -5.74 -8.86
CA LEU A 155 -11.24 -4.32 -9.07
C LEU A 155 -10.23 -3.81 -8.04
N LEU A 156 -10.46 -4.08 -6.75
CA LEU A 156 -9.58 -3.62 -5.68
C LEU A 156 -8.22 -4.31 -5.71
N ARG A 157 -8.14 -5.59 -6.09
CA ARG A 157 -6.88 -6.29 -6.36
C ARG A 157 -6.11 -5.61 -7.49
N GLY A 158 -6.78 -5.26 -8.59
CA GLY A 158 -6.15 -4.51 -9.69
C GLY A 158 -5.59 -3.16 -9.26
N ARG A 159 -6.22 -2.47 -8.29
CA ARG A 159 -5.71 -1.20 -7.73
C ARG A 159 -4.54 -1.37 -6.77
N LEU A 160 -4.28 -2.60 -6.31
CA LEU A 160 -3.15 -2.96 -5.47
C LEU A 160 -2.07 -3.75 -6.21
N ASP A 161 -2.22 -3.92 -7.53
CA ASP A 161 -1.21 -4.56 -8.36
C ASP A 161 0.07 -3.71 -8.41
N ASN A 162 1.22 -4.39 -8.45
CA ASN A 162 2.53 -3.75 -8.41
C ASN A 162 2.74 -2.79 -9.59
N ALA A 163 2.28 -3.12 -10.79
CA ALA A 163 2.44 -2.25 -11.95
C ALA A 163 1.58 -0.99 -11.83
N TYR A 164 0.33 -1.15 -11.39
CA TYR A 164 -0.58 -0.03 -11.14
C TYR A 164 -0.03 0.91 -10.07
N LEU A 165 0.42 0.36 -8.93
CA LEU A 165 0.97 1.13 -7.83
C LEU A 165 2.28 1.84 -8.22
N PHE A 166 3.16 1.16 -8.95
CA PHE A 166 4.41 1.76 -9.41
C PHE A 166 4.16 3.01 -10.26
N ILE A 167 3.23 2.95 -11.22
CA ILE A 167 2.88 4.12 -12.06
C ILE A 167 2.35 5.25 -11.19
N ALA A 168 1.39 4.97 -10.31
CA ALA A 168 0.78 5.99 -9.45
C ALA A 168 1.81 6.70 -8.54
N TYR A 169 2.75 5.95 -7.96
CA TYR A 169 3.81 6.51 -7.13
C TYR A 169 4.86 7.26 -7.96
N LYS A 170 5.29 6.68 -9.08
CA LYS A 170 6.31 7.26 -9.96
C LYS A 170 5.87 8.62 -10.47
N ASP A 171 4.63 8.76 -10.93
CA ASP A 171 4.13 10.02 -11.49
C ASP A 171 4.15 11.16 -10.46
N ALA A 172 3.83 10.87 -9.19
CA ALA A 172 3.93 11.83 -8.09
C ALA A 172 5.38 12.26 -7.82
N VAL A 173 6.32 11.30 -7.79
CA VAL A 173 7.74 11.55 -7.51
C VAL A 173 8.41 12.28 -8.67
N THR A 174 8.16 11.88 -9.91
CA THR A 174 8.72 12.51 -11.10
C THR A 174 8.27 13.97 -11.22
N SER A 175 6.99 14.27 -10.95
CA SER A 175 6.49 15.66 -10.93
C SER A 175 7.25 16.51 -9.91
N ARG A 176 7.48 15.99 -8.70
CA ARG A 176 8.21 16.69 -7.65
C ARG A 176 9.70 16.84 -7.97
N PHE A 177 10.32 15.83 -8.57
CA PHE A 177 11.74 15.85 -8.95
C PHE A 177 12.08 17.03 -9.88
N VAL A 178 11.19 17.35 -10.84
CA VAL A 178 11.38 18.52 -11.72
C VAL A 178 11.50 19.82 -10.95
N GLN A 179 10.77 19.98 -9.84
CA GLN A 179 10.85 21.17 -9.00
C GLN A 179 12.12 21.16 -8.14
N VAL A 180 12.40 20.03 -7.48
CA VAL A 180 13.54 19.90 -6.56
C VAL A 180 14.88 20.06 -7.28
N ARG A 181 15.01 19.54 -8.52
CA ARG A 181 16.26 19.65 -9.30
C ARG A 181 16.59 21.09 -9.71
N GLU A 182 15.59 21.94 -9.92
CA GLU A 182 15.80 23.34 -10.28
C GLU A 182 16.15 24.18 -9.05
N GLN A 183 15.55 23.86 -7.89
CA GLN A 183 15.80 24.55 -6.63
C GLN A 183 17.16 24.21 -6.01
N ASN A 184 17.71 23.04 -6.34
CA ASN A 184 18.94 22.51 -5.73
C ASN A 184 20.07 22.43 -6.76
N LYS A 185 20.61 23.60 -7.12
CA LYS A 185 21.83 23.70 -7.93
C LYS A 185 23.03 23.93 -7.01
N VAL A 186 24.16 23.32 -7.37
CA VAL A 186 25.46 23.50 -6.72
C VAL A 186 26.44 24.13 -7.70
N PRO A 187 27.35 25.00 -7.24
CA PRO A 187 28.31 25.61 -8.13
C PRO A 187 29.31 24.57 -8.63
N THR A 188 29.66 24.68 -9.91
CA THR A 188 30.82 24.00 -10.49
C THR A 188 32.01 24.91 -10.28
N LEU A 189 33.04 24.40 -9.60
CA LEU A 189 34.19 25.18 -9.19
C LEU A 189 35.35 24.96 -10.17
N LYS A 190 35.97 26.06 -10.57
CA LYS A 190 37.20 26.09 -11.35
C LYS A 190 38.32 26.68 -10.49
N TYR A 191 39.38 25.90 -10.36
CA TYR A 191 40.53 26.23 -9.54
C TYR A 191 41.60 26.90 -10.40
N VAL A 192 42.15 28.02 -9.92
CA VAL A 192 43.14 28.82 -10.65
C VAL A 192 44.40 29.07 -9.82
N ASP A 193 45.53 29.25 -10.49
CA ASP A 193 46.81 29.68 -9.91
C ASP A 193 46.91 31.22 -9.91
N ASN A 194 48.00 31.77 -9.36
CA ASN A 194 48.28 33.21 -9.25
C ASN A 194 48.22 33.95 -10.60
N ASP A 195 48.48 33.24 -11.70
CA ASP A 195 48.42 33.77 -13.07
C ASP A 195 47.01 33.64 -13.69
N GLY A 196 46.00 33.23 -12.93
CA GLY A 196 44.62 33.03 -13.40
C GLY A 196 44.42 31.80 -14.30
N THR A 197 45.43 30.93 -14.40
CA THR A 197 45.39 29.72 -15.24
C THR A 197 44.73 28.57 -14.48
N SER A 198 43.92 27.76 -15.17
CA SER A 198 43.23 26.63 -14.55
C SER A 198 44.21 25.54 -14.13
N VAL A 199 44.14 25.14 -12.86
CA VAL A 199 45.04 24.13 -12.27
C VAL A 199 44.26 23.12 -11.44
N ALA A 200 44.92 22.02 -11.06
CA ALA A 200 44.35 21.04 -10.14
C ALA A 200 44.18 21.63 -8.72
N VAL A 201 43.23 21.08 -7.95
CA VAL A 201 42.85 21.56 -6.60
C VAL A 201 44.06 21.70 -5.66
N ASN A 202 45.03 20.79 -5.75
CA ASN A 202 46.21 20.78 -4.89
C ASN A 202 47.27 21.84 -5.26
N LEU A 203 47.07 22.56 -6.36
CA LEU A 203 47.97 23.60 -6.89
C LEU A 203 47.30 24.97 -6.99
N SER A 204 46.05 25.10 -6.53
CA SER A 204 45.26 26.31 -6.69
C SER A 204 45.52 27.33 -5.59
N THR A 205 45.60 28.60 -5.97
CA THR A 205 45.66 29.72 -5.03
C THR A 205 44.34 30.47 -4.91
N ASP A 206 43.42 30.29 -5.86
CA ASP A 206 42.07 30.86 -5.82
C ASP A 206 41.01 29.92 -6.46
N VAL A 207 39.73 30.17 -6.17
CA VAL A 207 38.58 29.39 -6.68
C VAL A 207 37.52 30.30 -7.30
N THR A 208 37.11 29.96 -8.52
CA THR A 208 36.07 30.69 -9.26
C THR A 208 34.89 29.79 -9.56
N VAL A 209 33.69 30.38 -9.65
CA VAL A 209 32.48 29.64 -10.04
C VAL A 209 32.41 29.62 -11.57
N GLU A 210 32.54 28.43 -12.15
CA GLU A 210 32.45 28.20 -13.59
C GLU A 210 31.00 28.10 -14.07
N GLY A 211 30.11 27.59 -13.21
CA GLY A 211 28.70 27.42 -13.54
C GLY A 211 27.91 26.82 -12.39
N TRP A 212 26.70 26.37 -12.71
CA TRP A 212 25.79 25.73 -11.75
C TRP A 212 25.24 24.45 -12.36
N GLN A 213 25.34 23.35 -11.61
CA GLN A 213 24.80 22.05 -11.99
C GLN A 213 23.78 21.56 -10.97
N THR A 214 22.87 20.67 -11.36
CA THR A 214 21.97 20.02 -10.40
C THR A 214 22.79 19.22 -9.39
N ASN A 215 22.45 19.34 -8.11
CA ASN A 215 23.11 18.60 -7.05
C ASN A 215 23.04 17.07 -7.32
N PRO A 216 24.17 16.37 -7.50
CA PRO A 216 24.19 14.92 -7.74
C PRO A 216 23.50 14.10 -6.64
N ALA A 217 23.45 14.62 -5.41
CA ALA A 217 22.74 13.97 -4.30
C ALA A 217 21.24 13.88 -4.55
N ILE A 218 20.63 14.91 -5.16
CA ILE A 218 19.19 14.95 -5.48
C ILE A 218 18.85 13.94 -6.59
N ILE A 219 19.75 13.77 -7.55
CA ILE A 219 19.60 12.77 -8.62
C ILE A 219 19.68 11.35 -8.05
N THR A 220 20.65 11.10 -7.17
CA THR A 220 20.79 9.81 -6.47
C THR A 220 19.55 9.51 -5.61
N GLU A 221 19.08 10.49 -4.81
CA GLU A 221 17.87 10.35 -3.98
C GLU A 221 16.63 10.00 -4.81
N TYR A 222 16.46 10.64 -5.98
CA TYR A 222 15.37 10.32 -6.89
C TYR A 222 15.47 8.88 -7.41
N ASN A 223 16.62 8.48 -7.93
CA ASN A 223 16.81 7.13 -8.48
C ASN A 223 16.60 6.04 -7.42
N ASP A 224 17.13 6.25 -6.22
CA ASP A 224 16.94 5.38 -5.08
C ASP A 224 15.45 5.26 -4.71
N LEU A 225 14.75 6.39 -4.63
CA LEU A 225 13.33 6.40 -4.29
C LEU A 225 12.48 5.68 -5.35
N ILE A 226 12.77 5.85 -6.64
CA ILE A 226 12.06 5.15 -7.73
C ILE A 226 12.16 3.62 -7.57
N ILE A 227 13.34 3.11 -7.22
CA ILE A 227 13.56 1.67 -6.98
C ILE A 227 12.76 1.17 -5.77
N ASP A 228 12.58 2.03 -4.76
CA ASP A 228 11.96 1.68 -3.49
C ASP A 228 10.42 1.84 -3.45
N LEU A 229 9.79 2.44 -4.47
CA LEU A 229 8.34 2.71 -4.49
C LEU A 229 7.49 1.46 -4.25
N THR A 230 7.84 0.35 -4.89
CA THR A 230 7.13 -0.93 -4.74
C THR A 230 7.26 -1.49 -3.33
N SER A 231 8.43 -1.31 -2.69
CA SER A 231 8.67 -1.76 -1.32
C SER A 231 7.86 -0.93 -0.32
N ILE A 232 7.77 0.38 -0.53
CA ILE A 232 6.92 1.28 0.27
C ILE A 232 5.44 0.88 0.12
N ALA A 233 4.97 0.67 -1.11
CA ALA A 233 3.59 0.29 -1.36
C ALA A 233 3.24 -1.08 -0.76
N ALA A 234 4.11 -2.08 -0.93
CA ALA A 234 3.95 -3.41 -0.33
C ALA A 234 3.88 -3.34 1.19
N ARG A 235 4.70 -2.49 1.83
CA ARG A 235 4.65 -2.31 3.28
C ARG A 235 3.33 -1.67 3.73
N ALA A 236 2.83 -0.67 3.02
CA ALA A 236 1.53 -0.06 3.33
C ALA A 236 0.40 -1.10 3.35
N ILE A 237 0.38 -1.98 2.35
CA ILE A 237 -0.57 -3.10 2.27
C ILE A 237 -0.37 -4.07 3.44
N ALA A 238 0.88 -4.42 3.77
CA ALA A 238 1.19 -5.34 4.86
C ALA A 238 0.72 -4.81 6.23
N ILE A 239 0.89 -3.51 6.52
CA ILE A 239 0.43 -2.89 7.76
C ILE A 239 -1.08 -3.06 7.93
N ILE A 240 -1.85 -2.81 6.87
CA ILE A 240 -3.31 -2.96 6.90
C ILE A 240 -3.71 -4.43 7.07
N ASN A 241 -3.09 -5.35 6.32
CA ASN A 241 -3.37 -6.78 6.47
C ASN A 241 -3.05 -7.30 7.87
N GLN A 242 -1.97 -6.83 8.50
CA GLN A 242 -1.62 -7.16 9.88
C GLN A 242 -2.66 -6.67 10.88
N ARG A 243 -3.14 -5.41 10.70
CA ARG A 243 -4.20 -4.84 11.53
C ARG A 243 -5.51 -5.64 11.42
N GLU A 244 -5.91 -5.98 10.20
CA GLU A 244 -7.13 -6.74 9.94
C GLU A 244 -7.05 -8.17 10.49
N SER A 245 -5.92 -8.85 10.32
CA SER A 245 -5.68 -10.17 10.91
C SER A 245 -5.77 -10.13 12.44
N ALA A 246 -5.14 -9.14 13.08
CA ALA A 246 -5.22 -8.96 14.53
C ALA A 246 -6.66 -8.69 15.01
N MET A 247 -7.44 -7.93 14.25
CA MET A 247 -8.86 -7.67 14.55
C MET A 247 -9.70 -8.95 14.41
N GLN A 248 -9.50 -9.74 13.36
CA GLN A 248 -10.20 -11.01 13.16
C GLN A 248 -9.93 -12.00 14.30
N ILE A 249 -8.67 -12.17 14.70
CA ILE A 249 -8.29 -13.03 15.84
C ILE A 249 -8.98 -12.59 17.13
N LYS A 250 -9.09 -11.27 17.37
CA LYS A 250 -9.81 -10.75 18.55
C LYS A 250 -11.30 -11.08 18.50
N ILE A 251 -11.94 -10.98 17.33
CA ILE A 251 -13.36 -11.33 17.16
C ILE A 251 -13.57 -12.83 17.39
N GLU A 252 -12.70 -13.68 16.85
CA GLU A 252 -12.78 -15.13 17.02
C GLU A 252 -12.62 -15.55 18.48
N LYS A 253 -11.63 -14.99 19.19
CA LYS A 253 -11.45 -15.24 20.62
C LYS A 253 -12.68 -14.82 21.44
N LYS A 254 -13.29 -13.67 21.14
CA LYS A 254 -14.52 -13.23 21.82
C LYS A 254 -15.66 -14.22 21.62
N LYS A 255 -15.88 -14.68 20.37
CA LYS A 255 -16.91 -15.70 20.06
C LYS A 255 -16.66 -17.02 20.79
N GLN A 256 -15.40 -17.42 20.96
CA GLN A 256 -15.06 -18.63 21.71
C GLN A 256 -15.37 -18.47 23.20
N VAL A 257 -15.02 -17.33 23.79
CA VAL A 257 -15.29 -17.04 25.20
C VAL A 257 -16.79 -17.00 25.50
N GLU A 258 -17.58 -16.34 24.66
CA GLU A 258 -19.05 -16.30 24.78
C GLU A 258 -19.65 -17.71 24.74
N LYS A 259 -19.24 -18.54 23.77
CA LYS A 259 -19.68 -19.94 23.67
C LYS A 259 -19.29 -20.79 24.87
N SER A 260 -18.13 -20.55 25.49
CA SER A 260 -17.70 -21.27 26.69
C SER A 260 -18.37 -20.78 27.97
N ALA A 261 -18.93 -19.57 27.96
CA ALA A 261 -19.64 -18.98 29.11
C ALA A 261 -21.13 -19.35 29.13
N ASP A 262 -21.70 -19.74 27.98
CA ASP A 262 -23.06 -20.28 27.82
C ASP A 262 -23.18 -21.79 28.14
N ILE A 263 -22.10 -22.42 28.65
CA ILE A 263 -22.07 -23.81 29.16
C ILE A 263 -22.01 -23.77 30.68
#